data_AF-A0A2C1K3B0-F1
#
_entry.id   AF-A0A2C1K3B0-F1
#
_cell.length_a   1.000
_cell.length_b   1.000
_cell.length_c   1.000
_cell.angle_alpha   90.00
_cell.angle_beta   90.00
_cell.angle_gamma   90.00
#
_symmetry.space_group_name_H-M   'P 1'
#
loop_
_entity.id
_entity.type
_entity.pdbx_description
1 polymer ?
#
loop_
_entity_poly.entity_id
_entity_poly.type
_entity_poly.pdbx_seq_one_letter_code
_entity_poly.pdbx_strand_id
1 'polypeptide(L)'
;MFRTSYLKCLLLVIFILIITENKIYATDTKDSKLHSIYHIYINEKHIGDVRDINEFNKWINNKKAEYKELHPNKKVNLIEDISYVEELLFHDHYKNPLDFKILENNLSIGINASLISINDEISIYVEDKDTANKLIKEYKLQFLNQEDLSNYTGSTDNGVNNNSNRIIKNIRLKEKIEMKTTVVNPKEILSMDKALTYLNTGKDLFLKNEK
;
A
#
# COMPACT_ATOMS: atom_id res chain seq x y z
N MET A 1 68.96 38.39 -36.06
CA MET A 1 68.00 38.90 -35.06
C MET A 1 66.90 37.86 -34.73
N PHE A 2 67.25 36.56 -34.56
CA PHE A 2 66.25 35.49 -34.31
C PHE A 2 66.65 34.46 -33.24
N ARG A 3 67.85 34.52 -32.63
CA ARG A 3 68.30 33.52 -31.64
C ARG A 3 67.93 33.81 -30.19
N THR A 4 67.56 35.05 -29.85
CA THR A 4 67.24 35.45 -28.46
C THR A 4 65.75 35.36 -28.12
N SER A 5 64.86 35.27 -29.13
CA SER A 5 63.41 35.17 -28.92
C SER A 5 62.95 33.75 -28.57
N TYR A 6 63.56 32.72 -29.17
CA TYR A 6 63.20 31.32 -28.85
C TYR A 6 63.63 30.92 -27.44
N LEU A 7 64.75 31.44 -26.93
CA LEU A 7 65.22 31.15 -25.58
C LEU A 7 64.30 31.74 -24.51
N LYS A 8 63.71 32.92 -24.79
CA LYS A 8 62.72 33.55 -23.89
C LYS A 8 61.36 32.84 -23.93
N CYS A 9 60.93 32.33 -25.08
CA CYS A 9 59.73 31.50 -25.15
C CYS A 9 59.92 30.12 -24.49
N LEU A 10 61.10 29.51 -24.61
CA LEU A 10 61.37 28.20 -23.99
C LEU A 10 61.35 28.27 -22.46
N LEU A 11 61.84 29.38 -21.88
CA LEU A 11 61.87 29.58 -20.43
C LEU A 11 60.47 29.89 -19.84
N LEU A 12 59.57 30.46 -20.65
CA LEU A 12 58.19 30.79 -20.22
C LEU A 12 57.25 29.57 -20.23
N VAL A 13 57.54 28.54 -21.04
CA VAL A 13 56.75 27.29 -21.09
C VAL A 13 57.04 26.38 -19.89
N ILE A 14 58.25 26.45 -19.30
CA ILE A 14 58.63 25.60 -18.16
C ILE A 14 57.97 26.06 -16.84
N PHE A 15 57.59 27.34 -16.72
CA PHE A 15 56.99 27.87 -15.49
C PHE A 15 55.52 27.46 -15.28
N ILE A 16 54.84 26.96 -16.32
CA ILE A 16 53.40 26.58 -16.25
C ILE A 16 53.19 25.14 -15.72
N LEU A 17 54.24 24.35 -15.57
CA LEU A 17 54.14 22.93 -15.20
C LEU A 17 54.33 22.60 -13.71
N ILE A 18 54.41 23.59 -12.81
CA ILE A 18 54.60 23.35 -11.36
C ILE A 18 53.43 23.93 -10.54
N ILE A 19 52.20 23.59 -10.92
CA ILE A 19 51.09 23.58 -9.95
C ILE A 19 50.69 22.12 -9.77
N THR A 20 51.52 21.38 -9.04
CA THR A 20 51.09 20.13 -8.43
C THR A 20 50.11 20.51 -7.32
N GLU A 21 48.82 20.36 -7.58
CA GLU A 21 47.80 20.39 -6.53
C GLU A 21 48.16 19.29 -5.52
N ASN A 22 48.68 19.68 -4.36
CA ASN A 22 48.63 18.84 -3.18
C ASN A 22 47.15 18.73 -2.78
N LYS A 23 46.41 17.87 -3.48
CA LYS A 23 45.09 17.43 -3.02
C LYS A 23 45.34 16.64 -1.76
N ILE A 24 45.28 17.32 -0.62
CA ILE A 24 45.13 16.69 0.68
C ILE A 24 43.73 16.07 0.62
N TYR A 25 43.66 14.79 0.27
CA TYR A 25 42.48 14.00 0.57
C TYR A 25 42.44 13.94 2.09
N ALA A 26 41.33 14.40 2.68
CA ALA A 26 41.04 14.06 4.05
C ALA A 26 41.08 12.52 4.13
N THR A 27 42.09 11.99 4.81
CA THR A 27 42.11 10.58 5.16
C THR A 27 40.94 10.39 6.10
N ASP A 28 39.88 9.77 5.57
CA ASP A 28 38.70 9.38 6.32
C ASP A 28 39.19 8.60 7.55
N THR A 29 39.16 9.26 8.70
CA THR A 29 39.59 8.68 9.97
C THR A 29 38.61 7.56 10.25
N LYS A 30 39.08 6.32 10.09
CA LYS A 30 38.37 5.04 10.25
C LYS A 30 37.70 4.80 11.63
N ASP A 31 37.48 5.83 12.45
CA ASP A 31 36.99 5.71 13.82
C ASP A 31 35.70 6.49 14.12
N SER A 32 35.10 7.21 13.16
CA SER A 32 33.73 7.73 13.32
C SER A 32 32.73 6.77 12.68
N LYS A 33 32.56 5.59 13.26
CA LYS A 33 31.56 4.63 12.76
C LYS A 33 30.17 5.20 13.04
N LEU A 34 29.54 5.75 12.01
CA LEU A 34 28.13 6.14 12.09
C LEU A 34 27.27 4.89 12.33
N HIS A 35 26.33 5.01 13.24
CA HIS A 35 25.35 3.99 13.58
C HIS A 35 23.98 4.40 13.04
N SER A 36 23.31 3.53 12.28
CA SER A 36 21.92 3.74 11.88
C SER A 36 20.96 3.28 12.99
N ILE A 37 19.97 4.10 13.29
CA ILE A 37 18.79 3.75 14.08
C ILE A 37 17.56 3.96 13.20
N TYR A 38 16.63 3.03 13.24
CA TYR A 38 15.36 3.10 12.52
C TYR A 38 14.23 3.27 13.52
N HIS A 39 13.57 4.42 13.48
CA HIS A 39 12.37 4.69 14.28
C HIS A 39 11.17 4.06 13.58
N ILE A 40 10.51 3.11 14.24
CA ILE A 40 9.40 2.37 13.66
C ILE A 40 8.07 3.00 14.08
N TYR A 41 7.16 3.11 13.11
CA TYR A 41 5.83 3.66 13.29
C TYR A 41 4.78 2.67 12.77
N ILE A 42 3.70 2.49 13.54
CA ILE A 42 2.50 1.75 13.13
C ILE A 42 1.32 2.72 13.17
N ASN A 43 0.62 2.88 12.06
CA ASN A 43 -0.46 3.86 11.90
C ASN A 43 -0.03 5.25 12.42
N GLU A 44 1.15 5.70 11.98
CA GLU A 44 1.78 6.98 12.34
C GLU A 44 2.20 7.13 13.82
N LYS A 45 1.99 6.10 14.66
CA LYS A 45 2.41 6.10 16.06
C LYS A 45 3.78 5.45 16.22
N HIS A 46 4.72 6.15 16.85
CA HIS A 46 6.03 5.59 17.21
C HIS A 46 5.86 4.43 18.18
N ILE A 47 6.48 3.29 17.87
CA ILE A 47 6.39 2.07 18.68
C ILE A 47 7.73 1.63 19.27
N GLY A 48 8.85 2.18 18.78
CA GLY A 48 10.18 1.81 19.20
C GLY A 48 11.19 1.91 18.07
N ASP A 49 12.45 1.65 18.41
CA ASP A 49 13.60 1.81 17.53
C ASP A 49 14.24 0.45 17.26
N VAL A 50 14.84 0.27 16.09
CA VAL A 50 15.69 -0.91 15.77
C VAL A 50 17.01 -0.46 15.15
N ARG A 51 18.08 -1.23 15.37
CA ARG A 51 19.39 -0.96 14.74
C ARG A 51 19.58 -1.68 13.41
N ASP A 52 18.86 -2.79 13.21
CA ASP A 52 18.86 -3.54 11.97
C ASP A 52 17.43 -3.68 11.46
N ILE A 53 17.10 -2.91 10.41
CA ILE A 53 15.79 -2.98 9.77
C ILE A 53 15.51 -4.37 9.18
N ASN A 54 16.55 -5.16 8.86
CA ASN A 54 16.39 -6.51 8.34
C ASN A 54 15.84 -7.46 9.40
N GLU A 55 16.20 -7.29 10.67
CA GLU A 55 15.65 -8.08 11.78
C GLU A 55 14.13 -7.84 11.90
N PHE A 56 13.74 -6.56 11.86
CA PHE A 56 12.33 -6.17 11.88
C PHE A 56 11.55 -6.72 10.67
N ASN A 57 12.09 -6.56 9.47
CA ASN A 57 11.48 -7.11 8.24
C ASN A 57 11.38 -8.64 8.26
N LYS A 58 12.39 -9.32 8.81
CA LYS A 58 12.39 -10.78 8.96
C LYS A 58 11.30 -11.22 9.92
N TRP A 59 11.11 -10.53 11.04
CA TRP A 59 10.02 -10.80 11.98
C TRP A 59 8.65 -10.68 11.29
N ILE A 60 8.41 -9.59 10.55
CA ILE A 60 7.16 -9.41 9.79
C ILE A 60 6.95 -10.52 8.77
N ASN A 61 7.99 -10.87 8.01
CA ASN A 61 7.91 -11.88 6.97
C ASN A 61 7.64 -13.27 7.55
N ASN A 62 8.23 -13.62 8.70
CA ASN A 62 7.94 -14.86 9.40
C ASN A 62 6.47 -14.92 9.82
N LYS A 63 5.94 -13.84 10.41
CA LYS A 63 4.51 -13.76 10.76
C LYS A 63 3.60 -13.90 9.55
N LYS A 64 3.93 -13.25 8.42
CA LYS A 64 3.19 -13.41 7.16
C LYS A 64 3.24 -14.85 6.63
N ALA A 65 4.38 -15.53 6.77
CA ALA A 65 4.53 -16.93 6.36
C ALA A 65 3.65 -17.86 7.21
N GLU A 66 3.69 -17.73 8.54
CA GLU A 66 2.83 -18.47 9.47
C GLU A 66 1.34 -18.33 9.08
N TYR A 67 0.91 -17.10 8.80
CA TYR A 67 -0.48 -16.84 8.42
C TYR A 67 -0.83 -17.38 7.02
N LYS A 68 0.13 -17.35 6.08
CA LYS A 68 -0.06 -17.88 4.72
C LYS A 68 -0.21 -19.41 4.70
N GLU A 69 0.42 -20.12 5.64
CA GLU A 69 0.21 -21.56 5.81
C GLU A 69 -1.24 -21.89 6.19
N LEU A 70 -1.88 -21.04 7.02
CA LEU A 70 -3.28 -21.18 7.41
C LEU A 70 -4.26 -20.78 6.30
N HIS A 71 -3.85 -19.89 5.39
CA HIS A 71 -4.67 -19.36 4.31
C HIS A 71 -3.99 -19.58 2.94
N PRO A 72 -3.88 -20.84 2.48
CA PRO A 72 -3.23 -21.14 1.23
C PRO A 72 -3.94 -20.43 0.07
N ASN A 73 -3.16 -19.98 -0.91
CA ASN A 73 -3.63 -19.26 -2.10
C ASN A 73 -4.23 -17.86 -1.85
N LYS A 74 -4.20 -17.33 -0.62
CA LYS A 74 -4.58 -15.95 -0.33
C LYS A 74 -3.36 -15.04 -0.34
N LYS A 75 -3.54 -13.81 -0.82
CA LYS A 75 -2.52 -12.76 -0.72
C LYS A 75 -2.62 -12.16 0.68
N VAL A 76 -1.64 -12.51 1.51
CA VAL A 76 -1.54 -12.10 2.92
C VAL A 76 -0.75 -10.81 3.03
N ASN A 77 -1.21 -9.89 3.88
CA ASN A 77 -0.48 -8.67 4.18
C ASN A 77 -0.82 -8.14 5.58
N LEU A 78 -0.10 -7.10 6.03
CA LEU A 78 -0.44 -6.39 7.26
C LEU A 78 -1.70 -5.55 7.04
N ILE A 79 -2.52 -5.45 8.09
CA ILE A 79 -3.70 -4.57 8.10
C ILE A 79 -3.27 -3.13 8.38
N GLU A 80 -2.32 -2.94 9.29
CA GLU A 80 -1.80 -1.64 9.70
C GLU A 80 -0.71 -1.13 8.74
N ASP A 81 -0.61 0.19 8.65
CA ASP A 81 0.44 0.87 7.89
C ASP A 81 1.71 0.96 8.71
N ILE A 82 2.81 0.41 8.19
CA ILE A 82 4.13 0.48 8.80
C ILE A 82 5.01 1.45 8.03
N SER A 83 5.68 2.34 8.75
CA SER A 83 6.72 3.21 8.21
C SER A 83 7.92 3.27 9.14
N TYR A 84 9.05 3.72 8.63
CA TYR A 84 10.25 3.95 9.42
C TYR A 84 11.01 5.18 8.95
N VAL A 85 11.75 5.78 9.87
CA VAL A 85 12.66 6.91 9.60
C VAL A 85 14.06 6.49 10.06
N GLU A 86 15.05 6.57 9.16
CA GLU A 86 16.45 6.30 9.48
C GLU A 86 17.12 7.56 10.05
N GLU A 87 17.82 7.40 11.18
CA GLU A 87 18.68 8.40 11.80
C GLU A 87 20.11 7.87 11.88
N LEU A 88 21.08 8.70 11.48
CA LEU A 88 22.51 8.40 11.59
C LEU A 88 23.11 9.09 12.81
N LEU A 89 23.69 8.31 13.71
CA LEU A 89 24.29 8.79 14.95
C LEU A 89 25.79 8.54 15.01
N PHE A 90 26.52 9.52 15.54
CA PHE A 90 27.96 9.40 15.83
C PHE A 90 28.25 8.55 17.07
N HIS A 91 27.25 8.40 17.96
CA HIS A 91 27.36 7.65 19.20
C HIS A 91 26.19 6.68 19.30
N ASP A 92 26.44 5.48 19.84
CA ASP A 92 25.43 4.44 20.00
C ASP A 92 24.48 4.74 21.17
N HIS A 93 23.67 5.79 21.03
CA HIS A 93 22.63 6.19 21.98
C HIS A 93 21.27 5.64 21.53
N TYR A 94 21.05 4.37 21.85
CA TYR A 94 19.79 3.67 21.59
C TYR A 94 18.84 3.81 22.80
N LYS A 95 17.88 4.73 22.70
CA LYS A 95 17.04 5.12 23.85
C LYS A 95 15.82 4.22 24.03
N ASN A 96 15.15 3.84 22.96
CA ASN A 96 13.87 3.12 23.02
C ASN A 96 13.89 1.85 22.18
N PRO A 97 14.58 0.77 22.63
CA PRO A 97 14.53 -0.51 21.94
C PRO A 97 13.10 -0.98 21.68
N LEU A 98 12.82 -1.37 20.43
CA LEU A 98 11.59 -2.04 20.10
C LEU A 98 11.55 -3.44 20.74
N ASP A 99 10.57 -3.67 21.61
CA ASP A 99 10.22 -5.02 22.06
C ASP A 99 9.28 -5.65 21.03
N PHE A 100 9.73 -6.73 20.39
CA PHE A 100 8.94 -7.48 19.40
C PHE A 100 7.63 -8.04 19.98
N LYS A 101 7.48 -8.18 21.30
CA LYS A 101 6.20 -8.55 21.92
C LYS A 101 5.14 -7.46 21.77
N ILE A 102 5.54 -6.19 21.71
CA ILE A 102 4.60 -5.07 21.48
C ILE A 102 3.96 -5.22 20.09
N LEU A 103 4.72 -5.73 19.12
CA LEU A 103 4.20 -5.96 17.76
C LEU A 103 3.09 -7.01 17.71
N GLU A 104 3.08 -8.00 18.59
CA GLU A 104 2.02 -9.02 18.63
C GLU A 104 0.64 -8.42 18.94
N ASN A 105 0.61 -7.27 19.63
CA ASN A 105 -0.63 -6.57 19.98
C ASN A 105 -0.96 -5.41 19.03
N ASN A 106 0.01 -4.94 18.24
CA ASN A 106 -0.14 -3.75 17.38
C ASN A 106 -0.15 -4.08 15.88
N LEU A 107 0.24 -5.31 15.50
CA LEU A 107 0.23 -5.76 14.12
C LEU A 107 -0.69 -6.94 13.95
N SER A 108 -1.59 -6.81 12.99
CA SER A 108 -2.54 -7.81 12.57
C SER A 108 -2.24 -8.20 11.13
N ILE A 109 -2.34 -9.50 10.86
CA ILE A 109 -2.23 -10.02 9.51
C ILE A 109 -3.63 -10.31 8.99
N GLY A 110 -3.89 -9.81 7.79
CA GLY A 110 -5.13 -10.05 7.06
C GLY A 110 -4.86 -10.59 5.66
N ILE A 111 -5.94 -10.70 4.90
CA ILE A 111 -5.89 -11.09 3.49
C ILE A 111 -6.45 -9.98 2.62
N ASN A 112 -5.96 -9.92 1.39
CA ASN A 112 -6.52 -9.04 0.39
C ASN A 112 -7.98 -9.39 0.12
N ALA A 113 -8.82 -8.36 0.09
CA ALA A 113 -10.23 -8.41 -0.19
C ALA A 113 -10.64 -7.18 -1.02
N SER A 114 -11.85 -7.20 -1.57
CA SER A 114 -12.47 -6.02 -2.17
C SER A 114 -13.44 -5.40 -1.18
N LEU A 115 -13.22 -4.12 -0.87
CA LEU A 115 -14.14 -3.28 -0.14
C LEU A 115 -15.09 -2.59 -1.13
N ILE A 116 -16.38 -2.70 -0.87
CA ILE A 116 -17.44 -1.89 -1.47
C ILE A 116 -17.85 -0.86 -0.43
N SER A 117 -17.62 0.41 -0.72
CA SER A 117 -18.07 1.52 0.10
C SER A 117 -19.32 2.16 -0.51
N ILE A 118 -20.35 2.38 0.30
CA ILE A 118 -21.58 3.08 -0.11
C ILE A 118 -21.66 4.38 0.69
N ASN A 119 -21.65 5.51 -0.03
CA ASN A 119 -21.61 6.86 0.53
C ASN A 119 -20.53 7.10 1.59
N ASP A 120 -19.42 6.36 1.52
CA ASP A 120 -18.32 6.45 2.50
C ASP A 120 -18.71 6.05 3.95
N GLU A 121 -19.94 5.53 4.17
CA GLU A 121 -20.48 5.13 5.48
C GLU A 121 -20.55 3.62 5.65
N ILE A 122 -21.07 2.91 4.64
CA ILE A 122 -21.24 1.46 4.68
C ILE A 122 -20.04 0.80 4.03
N SER A 123 -19.45 -0.19 4.72
CA SER A 123 -18.31 -0.96 4.23
C SER A 123 -18.66 -2.45 4.15
N ILE A 124 -18.58 -3.01 2.95
CA ILE A 124 -18.83 -4.43 2.69
C ILE A 124 -17.55 -5.05 2.12
N TYR A 125 -17.01 -6.05 2.82
CA TYR A 125 -15.84 -6.80 2.36
C TYR A 125 -16.25 -8.09 1.69
N VAL A 126 -15.76 -8.31 0.47
CA VAL A 126 -15.94 -9.55 -0.29
C VAL A 126 -14.59 -10.05 -0.82
N GLU A 127 -14.54 -11.32 -1.23
CA GLU A 127 -13.31 -12.04 -1.55
C GLU A 127 -12.40 -11.29 -2.53
N ASP A 128 -12.97 -10.76 -3.61
CA ASP A 128 -12.24 -10.06 -4.66
C ASP A 128 -13.14 -9.10 -5.45
N LYS A 129 -12.52 -8.37 -6.38
CA LYS A 129 -13.21 -7.38 -7.23
C LYS A 129 -14.26 -8.03 -8.12
N ASP A 130 -14.07 -9.27 -8.55
CA ASP A 130 -15.03 -9.98 -9.39
C ASP A 130 -16.29 -10.35 -8.58
N THR A 131 -16.10 -10.77 -7.34
CA THR A 131 -17.17 -11.01 -6.37
C THR A 131 -17.91 -9.72 -6.06
N ALA A 132 -17.20 -8.59 -5.90
CA ALA A 132 -17.83 -7.29 -5.70
C ALA A 132 -18.70 -6.87 -6.90
N ASN A 133 -18.16 -7.00 -8.12
CA ASN A 133 -18.91 -6.71 -9.35
C ASN A 133 -20.15 -7.61 -9.50
N LYS A 134 -20.00 -8.91 -9.21
CA LYS A 134 -21.11 -9.87 -9.22
C LYS A 134 -22.17 -9.48 -8.20
N LEU A 135 -21.79 -9.12 -6.98
CA LEU A 135 -22.73 -8.69 -5.94
C LEU A 135 -23.58 -7.50 -6.38
N ILE A 136 -22.95 -6.45 -6.93
CA ILE A 136 -23.66 -5.28 -7.43
C ILE A 136 -24.56 -5.63 -8.62
N LYS A 137 -24.12 -6.56 -9.48
CA LYS A 137 -24.94 -7.06 -10.59
C LYS A 137 -26.17 -7.82 -10.09
N GLU A 138 -26.00 -8.78 -9.19
CA GLU A 138 -27.08 -9.56 -8.59
C GLU A 138 -28.09 -8.66 -7.85
N TYR A 139 -27.59 -7.64 -7.14
CA TYR A 139 -28.46 -6.64 -6.52
C TYR A 139 -29.32 -5.89 -7.54
N LYS A 140 -28.76 -5.46 -8.68
CA LYS A 140 -29.53 -4.80 -9.76
C LYS A 140 -30.57 -5.73 -10.39
N LEU A 141 -30.25 -7.02 -10.52
CA LEU A 141 -31.14 -8.03 -11.11
C LEU A 141 -32.38 -8.33 -10.24
N GLN A 142 -32.40 -7.91 -8.98
CA GLN A 142 -33.62 -7.96 -8.17
C GLN A 142 -34.69 -6.95 -8.62
N PHE A 143 -34.29 -5.90 -9.35
CA PHE A 143 -35.18 -4.82 -9.80
C PHE A 143 -35.33 -4.77 -11.33
N LEU A 144 -34.50 -5.53 -12.06
CA LEU A 144 -34.42 -5.54 -13.51
C LEU A 144 -34.29 -6.99 -13.99
N ASN A 145 -34.91 -7.34 -15.10
CA ASN A 145 -34.65 -8.64 -15.70
C ASN A 145 -33.25 -8.66 -16.36
N GLN A 146 -32.71 -9.86 -16.61
CA GLN A 146 -31.37 -10.05 -17.19
C GLN A 146 -31.22 -9.39 -18.56
N GLU A 147 -32.28 -9.42 -19.36
CA GLU A 147 -32.30 -8.90 -20.73
C GLU A 147 -32.19 -7.36 -20.72
N ASP A 148 -33.02 -6.69 -19.92
CA ASP A 148 -33.01 -5.25 -19.67
C ASP A 148 -31.62 -4.76 -19.24
N LEU A 149 -30.99 -5.46 -18.30
CA LEU A 149 -29.67 -5.08 -17.81
C LEU A 149 -28.58 -5.31 -18.88
N SER A 150 -28.60 -6.45 -19.56
CA SER A 150 -27.61 -6.79 -20.59
C SER A 150 -27.68 -5.81 -21.76
N ASN A 151 -28.89 -5.53 -22.24
CA ASN A 151 -29.11 -4.61 -23.33
C ASN A 151 -28.66 -3.18 -22.96
N TYR A 152 -28.87 -2.75 -21.71
CA TYR A 152 -28.39 -1.42 -21.26
C TYR A 152 -26.86 -1.37 -21.13
N THR A 153 -26.23 -2.41 -20.59
CA THR A 153 -24.75 -2.43 -20.43
C THR A 153 -23.99 -2.59 -21.74
N GLY A 154 -24.60 -3.19 -22.77
CA GLY A 154 -24.01 -3.34 -24.10
C GLY A 154 -24.27 -2.17 -25.04
N SER A 155 -25.20 -1.27 -24.70
CA SER A 155 -25.55 -0.13 -25.55
C SER A 155 -24.68 1.07 -25.22
N THR A 156 -23.78 1.40 -26.13
CA THR A 156 -23.10 2.70 -26.13
C THR A 156 -24.14 3.76 -26.44
N ASP A 157 -24.61 4.42 -25.39
CA ASP A 157 -25.24 5.74 -25.45
C ASP A 157 -26.40 5.82 -26.45
N ASN A 158 -27.51 5.13 -26.16
CA ASN A 158 -28.88 5.49 -26.56
C ASN A 158 -29.86 4.44 -25.99
N GLY A 159 -30.97 4.91 -25.44
CA GLY A 159 -31.94 4.09 -24.68
C GLY A 159 -32.34 2.80 -25.39
N VAL A 160 -32.43 1.73 -24.60
CA VAL A 160 -32.72 0.38 -25.09
C VAL A 160 -34.21 0.21 -25.31
N ASN A 161 -34.58 -0.24 -26.50
CA ASN A 161 -35.93 -0.68 -26.84
C ASN A 161 -36.05 -2.19 -26.57
N ASN A 162 -36.58 -2.57 -25.41
CA ASN A 162 -37.02 -3.94 -25.18
C ASN A 162 -38.40 -4.11 -25.83
N ASN A 163 -38.67 -5.27 -26.44
CA ASN A 163 -39.80 -5.59 -27.32
C ASN A 163 -41.22 -5.47 -26.69
N SER A 164 -41.51 -4.43 -25.93
CA SER A 164 -42.77 -4.21 -25.23
C SER A 164 -42.88 -2.77 -24.71
N ASN A 165 -43.08 -1.79 -25.61
CA ASN A 165 -43.51 -0.41 -25.31
C ASN A 165 -42.77 0.35 -24.16
N ARG A 166 -41.63 -0.13 -23.67
CA ARG A 166 -40.88 0.43 -22.54
C ARG A 166 -39.44 0.65 -22.97
N ILE A 167 -39.02 1.91 -22.88
CA ILE A 167 -37.65 2.34 -23.17
C ILE A 167 -36.95 2.60 -21.85
N ILE A 168 -35.85 1.89 -21.58
CA ILE A 168 -35.02 2.13 -20.41
C ILE A 168 -34.07 3.28 -20.73
N LYS A 169 -34.29 4.44 -20.10
CA LYS A 169 -33.49 5.65 -20.32
C LYS A 169 -32.23 5.71 -19.45
N ASN A 170 -32.29 5.19 -18.22
CA ASN A 170 -31.18 5.27 -17.27
C ASN A 170 -31.30 4.19 -16.20
N ILE A 171 -30.23 3.43 -15.97
CA ILE A 171 -30.06 2.56 -14.81
C ILE A 171 -28.89 3.08 -14.00
N ARG A 172 -29.18 3.56 -12.79
CA ARG A 172 -28.16 4.02 -11.84
C ARG A 172 -28.55 3.66 -10.42
N LEU A 173 -27.54 3.44 -9.59
CA LEU A 173 -27.71 3.40 -8.15
C LEU A 173 -27.66 4.85 -7.66
N LYS A 174 -28.59 5.22 -6.79
CA LYS A 174 -28.69 6.58 -6.27
C LYS A 174 -27.47 6.93 -5.42
N GLU A 175 -27.09 6.00 -4.57
CA GLU A 175 -25.97 6.15 -3.66
C GLU A 175 -24.64 5.94 -4.39
N LYS A 176 -23.62 6.66 -3.93
CA LYS A 176 -22.26 6.59 -4.45
C LYS A 176 -21.65 5.25 -4.05
N ILE A 177 -21.14 4.51 -5.02
CA ILE A 177 -20.48 3.22 -4.77
C ILE A 177 -19.03 3.32 -5.20
N GLU A 178 -18.12 3.05 -4.27
CA GLU A 178 -16.70 2.93 -4.53
C GLU A 178 -16.22 1.51 -4.26
N MET A 179 -15.29 1.02 -5.08
CA MET A 179 -14.68 -0.29 -4.91
C MET A 179 -13.17 -0.14 -4.86
N LYS A 180 -12.55 -0.66 -3.80
CA LYS A 180 -11.09 -0.67 -3.64
C LYS A 180 -10.61 -2.00 -3.07
N THR A 181 -9.39 -2.38 -3.45
CA THR A 181 -8.71 -3.51 -2.82
C THR A 181 -8.16 -3.06 -1.47
N THR A 182 -8.36 -3.85 -0.43
CA THR A 182 -7.86 -3.59 0.93
C THR A 182 -7.40 -4.89 1.59
N VAL A 183 -6.74 -4.78 2.74
CA VAL A 183 -6.41 -5.91 3.62
C VAL A 183 -7.40 -5.92 4.77
N VAL A 184 -7.95 -7.09 5.09
CA VAL A 184 -8.99 -7.23 6.12
C VAL A 184 -8.87 -8.57 6.83
N ASN A 185 -9.45 -8.72 8.02
CA ASN A 185 -9.54 -10.01 8.67
C ASN A 185 -10.42 -10.96 7.83
N PRO A 186 -10.00 -12.21 7.57
CA PRO A 186 -10.83 -13.17 6.82
C PRO A 186 -12.23 -13.36 7.38
N LYS A 187 -12.43 -13.17 8.70
CA LYS A 187 -13.73 -13.28 9.36
C LYS A 187 -14.71 -12.18 8.97
N GLU A 188 -14.20 -11.04 8.51
CA GLU A 188 -15.00 -9.88 8.07
C GLU A 188 -15.42 -9.98 6.61
N ILE A 189 -14.89 -10.95 5.86
CA ILE A 189 -15.27 -11.18 4.47
C ILE A 189 -16.62 -11.90 4.42
N LEU A 190 -17.59 -11.26 3.79
CA LEU A 190 -18.92 -11.81 3.61
C LEU A 190 -18.97 -12.74 2.39
N SER A 191 -19.72 -13.84 2.52
CA SER A 191 -20.15 -14.64 1.37
C SER A 191 -21.14 -13.85 0.51
N MET A 192 -21.30 -14.24 -0.75
CA MET A 192 -22.23 -13.60 -1.68
C MET A 192 -23.64 -13.44 -1.09
N ASP A 193 -24.21 -14.50 -0.54
CA ASP A 193 -25.57 -14.50 0.02
C ASP A 193 -25.70 -13.55 1.23
N LYS A 194 -24.69 -13.52 2.09
CA LYS A 194 -24.66 -12.63 3.26
C LYS A 194 -24.53 -11.18 2.84
N ALA A 195 -23.66 -10.90 1.88
CA ALA A 195 -23.47 -9.55 1.36
C ALA A 195 -24.73 -9.05 0.65
N LEU A 196 -25.44 -9.91 -0.10
CA LEU A 196 -26.72 -9.56 -0.72
C LEU A 196 -27.81 -9.29 0.32
N THR A 197 -27.85 -10.12 1.37
CA THR A 197 -28.76 -9.90 2.51
C THR A 197 -28.47 -8.58 3.21
N TYR A 198 -27.19 -8.22 3.37
CA TYR A 198 -26.77 -6.94 3.94
C TYR A 198 -27.30 -5.78 3.09
N LEU A 199 -27.09 -5.81 1.77
CA LEU A 199 -27.59 -4.78 0.85
C LEU A 199 -29.12 -4.64 0.88
N ASN A 200 -29.84 -5.75 1.07
CA ASN A 200 -31.30 -5.75 1.11
C ASN A 200 -31.88 -5.28 2.45
N THR A 201 -31.18 -5.51 3.55
CA THR A 201 -31.73 -5.28 4.90
C THR A 201 -31.11 -4.07 5.61
N GLY A 202 -29.93 -3.62 5.18
CA GLY A 202 -29.14 -2.60 5.86
C GLY A 202 -28.69 -3.00 7.27
N LYS A 203 -28.85 -4.28 7.67
CA LYS A 203 -28.46 -4.76 8.99
C LYS A 203 -27.02 -5.21 8.96
N ASP A 204 -26.21 -4.58 9.80
CA ASP A 204 -24.85 -5.03 10.01
C ASP A 204 -24.82 -6.45 10.59
N LEU A 205 -24.21 -7.37 9.84
CA LEU A 205 -24.10 -8.77 10.20
C LEU A 205 -23.01 -9.01 11.26
N PHE A 206 -22.16 -8.02 11.54
CA PHE A 206 -21.11 -8.09 12.55
C PHE A 206 -21.55 -7.53 13.92
N LEU A 207 -22.55 -6.65 13.96
CA LEU A 207 -23.06 -6.04 15.20
C LEU A 207 -23.93 -6.97 16.07
N LYS A 208 -24.13 -8.23 15.68
CA LYS A 208 -25.01 -9.15 16.43
C LYS A 208 -24.32 -9.87 17.60
N ASN A 209 -23.03 -9.65 17.83
CA ASN A 209 -22.25 -10.38 18.84
C ASN A 209 -21.81 -9.54 20.07
N GLU A 210 -22.31 -8.32 20.24
CA GLU A 210 -22.05 -7.51 21.45
C GLU A 210 -23.31 -7.32 22.32
N LYS A 211 -23.89 -8.42 22.80
CA LYS A 211 -24.83 -8.40 23.94
C LYS A 211 -24.56 -9.54 24.90
#